data_AF-A0A1H1A551-F1
#
_entry.id   AF-A0A1H1A551-F1
#
_cell.length_a   1.000
_cell.length_b   1.000
_cell.length_c   1.000
_cell.angle_alpha   90.00
_cell.angle_beta   90.00
_cell.angle_gamma   90.00
#
_symmetry.space_group_name_H-M   'P 1'
#
loop_
_entity.id
_entity.type
_entity.pdbx_description
1 polymer ?
#
loop_
_entity_poly.entity_id
_entity_poly.type
_entity_poly.pdbx_seq_one_letter_code
_entity_poly.pdbx_strand_id
1 'polypeptide(L)'
;MHMNNCVVLPLPVGTLDMVRELLHWRRGYPNSPFFRSGLEFERYIATFKFGYDTFLPNREKNSTEQLLPNLCHQYKDGVAACDRIDWAEAEMIVSATWARLEDADSARTAVRL
;
A
#
# COMPACT_ATOMS: atom_id res chain seq x y z
N MET A 1 4.04 31.41 -5.83
CA MET A 1 3.46 30.06 -5.96
C MET A 1 4.11 29.17 -4.92
N HIS A 2 3.43 28.94 -3.79
CA HIS A 2 3.96 28.08 -2.74
C HIS A 2 3.65 26.62 -3.12
N MET A 3 4.69 25.85 -3.41
CA MET A 3 4.61 24.39 -3.46
C MET A 3 4.22 23.92 -2.07
N ASN A 4 3.02 23.37 -1.93
CA ASN A 4 2.60 22.65 -0.72
C ASN A 4 3.47 21.41 -0.59
N ASN A 5 4.59 21.56 0.11
CA ASN A 5 5.44 20.47 0.54
C ASN A 5 4.70 19.72 1.64
N CYS A 6 3.84 18.77 1.26
CA CYS A 6 3.26 17.82 2.19
C CYS A 6 4.38 16.91 2.69
N VAL A 7 5.12 17.35 3.71
CA VAL A 7 6.03 16.49 4.45
C VAL A 7 5.14 15.48 5.20
N VAL A 8 4.95 14.32 4.60
CA VAL A 8 4.25 13.20 5.22
C VAL A 8 5.23 12.55 6.19
N LEU A 9 5.10 12.89 7.47
CA LEU A 9 5.89 12.28 8.54
C LEU A 9 5.57 10.78 8.64
N PRO A 10 6.57 9.87 8.71
CA PRO A 10 6.32 8.45 8.90
C PRO A 10 5.80 8.19 10.32
N LEU A 11 4.65 7.51 10.43
CA LEU A 11 4.10 7.04 11.70
C LEU A 11 4.80 5.75 12.15
N PRO A 12 4.89 5.49 13.47
CA PRO A 12 5.55 4.30 13.98
C PRO A 12 4.82 3.02 13.53
N VAL A 13 5.57 2.10 12.93
CA VAL A 13 5.15 0.77 12.42
C VAL A 13 4.39 -0.11 13.43
N GLY A 14 4.37 0.26 14.72
CA GLY A 14 3.63 -0.45 15.77
C GLY A 14 2.11 -0.21 15.77
N THR A 15 1.64 0.85 15.10
CA THR A 15 0.21 1.12 14.86
C THR A 15 0.10 1.90 13.56
N LEU A 16 -0.03 1.18 12.44
CA LEU A 16 -0.35 1.79 11.17
C LEU A 16 -1.72 2.48 11.26
N ASP A 17 -1.74 3.81 11.16
CA ASP A 17 -2.99 4.57 11.11
C ASP A 17 -3.61 4.43 9.72
N MET A 18 -4.48 3.42 9.57
CA MET A 18 -5.13 3.13 8.30
C MET A 18 -6.00 4.27 7.77
N VAL A 19 -6.54 5.14 8.64
CA VAL A 19 -7.31 6.29 8.18
C VAL A 19 -6.39 7.29 7.48
N ARG A 20 -5.23 7.58 8.07
CA ARG A 20 -4.26 8.52 7.48
C ARG A 20 -3.64 7.97 6.21
N GLU A 21 -3.33 6.68 6.15
CA GLU A 21 -2.81 6.07 4.93
C GLU A 21 -3.84 6.05 3.80
N LEU A 22 -5.09 5.70 4.08
CA LEU A 22 -6.15 5.77 3.07
C LEU A 22 -6.40 7.21 2.59
N LEU A 23 -6.28 8.21 3.46
CA LEU A 23 -6.36 9.62 3.06
C LEU A 23 -5.17 10.04 2.18
N HIS A 24 -3.96 9.55 2.47
CA HIS A 24 -2.79 9.77 1.62
C HIS A 24 -3.05 9.22 0.21
N TRP A 25 -3.44 7.96 0.11
CA TRP A 25 -3.72 7.31 -1.17
C TRP A 25 -4.89 7.96 -1.91
N ARG A 26 -5.97 8.32 -1.21
CA ARG A 26 -7.13 9.00 -1.82
C ARG A 26 -6.74 10.33 -2.46
N ARG A 27 -5.86 11.10 -1.82
CA ARG A 27 -5.36 12.37 -2.37
C ARG A 27 -4.49 12.17 -3.62
N GLY A 28 -3.71 11.09 -3.65
CA GLY A 28 -2.84 10.74 -4.78
C GLY A 28 -3.54 9.96 -5.90
N TYR A 29 -4.72 9.38 -5.63
CA TYR A 29 -5.40 8.44 -6.51
C TYR A 29 -5.57 8.93 -7.97
N PRO A 30 -5.99 10.18 -8.24
CA PRO A 30 -6.13 10.66 -9.62
C PRO A 30 -4.83 10.63 -10.45
N ASN A 31 -3.67 10.61 -9.79
CA ASN A 31 -2.35 10.60 -10.41
C ASN A 31 -1.64 9.25 -10.26
N SER A 32 -2.34 8.22 -9.76
CA SER A 32 -1.77 6.89 -9.53
C SER A 32 -1.80 6.04 -10.81
N PRO A 33 -0.87 5.08 -10.97
CA PRO A 33 -0.85 4.17 -12.13
C PRO A 33 -2.07 3.22 -12.18
N PHE A 34 -2.73 3.01 -11.04
CA PHE A 34 -3.96 2.22 -10.91
C PHE A 34 -5.22 3.10 -10.91
N PHE A 35 -5.13 4.36 -11.35
CA PHE A 35 -6.33 5.17 -11.56
C PHE A 35 -7.21 4.57 -12.66
N ARG A 36 -8.51 4.52 -12.40
CA ARG A 36 -9.54 4.12 -13.37
C ARG A 36 -10.68 5.14 -13.37
N SER A 37 -10.95 5.70 -14.54
CA SER A 37 -12.11 6.58 -14.73
C SER A 37 -13.41 5.80 -14.47
N GLY A 38 -14.28 6.34 -13.63
CA GLY A 38 -15.57 5.71 -13.29
C GLY A 38 -15.52 4.68 -12.14
N LEU A 39 -14.34 4.45 -11.53
CA LEU A 39 -14.23 3.68 -10.29
C LEU A 39 -13.86 4.59 -9.12
N GLU A 40 -14.67 4.51 -8.07
CA GLU A 40 -14.44 5.22 -6.81
C GLU A 40 -13.25 4.62 -6.05
N PHE A 41 -12.52 5.48 -5.33
CA PHE A 41 -11.35 5.08 -4.53
C PHE A 41 -11.69 3.98 -3.51
N GLU A 42 -12.92 3.99 -2.99
CA GLU A 42 -13.47 3.02 -2.05
C GLU A 42 -13.33 1.57 -2.54
N ARG A 43 -13.36 1.35 -3.86
CA ARG A 43 -13.18 0.02 -4.46
C ARG A 43 -11.81 -0.59 -4.15
N TYR A 44 -10.82 0.25 -3.87
CA TYR A 44 -9.43 -0.15 -3.67
C TYR A 44 -9.06 -0.34 -2.20
N ILE A 45 -9.93 0.07 -1.26
CA ILE A 45 -9.63 0.06 0.19
C ILE A 45 -9.27 -1.34 0.68
N ALA A 46 -9.99 -2.38 0.22
CA ALA A 46 -9.71 -3.76 0.61
C ALA A 46 -8.32 -4.22 0.16
N THR A 47 -7.89 -3.81 -1.03
CA THR A 47 -6.57 -4.10 -1.56
C THR A 47 -5.46 -3.36 -0.82
N PHE A 48 -5.67 -2.08 -0.48
CA PHE A 48 -4.72 -1.35 0.36
C PHE A 48 -4.52 -2.03 1.72
N LYS A 49 -5.63 -2.37 2.40
CA LYS A 49 -5.59 -3.11 3.68
C LYS A 49 -4.80 -4.40 3.54
N PHE A 50 -5.11 -5.20 2.52
CA PHE A 50 -4.37 -6.43 2.24
C PHE A 50 -2.86 -6.19 2.05
N GLY A 51 -2.47 -5.16 1.29
CA GLY A 51 -1.06 -4.81 1.09
C GLY A 51 -0.35 -4.51 2.41
N TYR A 52 -0.97 -3.76 3.30
CA TYR A 52 -0.43 -3.46 4.63
C TYR A 52 -0.39 -4.69 5.54
N ASP A 53 -1.48 -5.46 5.60
CA ASP A 53 -1.60 -6.65 6.45
C ASP A 53 -0.57 -7.73 6.07
N THR A 54 -0.19 -7.79 4.80
CA THR A 54 0.77 -8.77 4.28
C THR A 54 2.23 -8.29 4.33
N PHE A 55 2.52 -7.01 4.60
CA PHE A 55 3.90 -6.52 4.60
C PHE A 55 4.74 -7.14 5.72
N LEU A 56 4.36 -6.95 6.99
CA LEU A 56 5.17 -7.42 8.13
C LEU A 56 5.44 -8.94 8.12
N PRO A 57 4.45 -9.82 7.85
CA PRO A 57 4.66 -11.26 7.84
C PRO A 57 5.56 -11.76 6.71
N ASN A 58 5.76 -10.95 5.66
CA ASN A 58 6.52 -11.33 4.47
C ASN A 58 7.86 -10.59 4.34
N ARG A 59 8.02 -9.43 4.98
CA ARG A 59 9.23 -8.58 4.96
C ARG A 59 10.53 -9.36 5.22
N GLU A 60 10.52 -10.29 6.16
CA GLU A 60 11.74 -11.01 6.56
C GLU A 60 12.00 -12.30 5.75
N LYS A 61 11.05 -12.71 4.90
CA LYS A 61 11.08 -14.06 4.32
C LYS A 61 11.75 -14.12 2.96
N ASN A 62 11.45 -13.19 2.06
CA ASN A 62 11.94 -13.20 0.67
C ASN A 62 11.85 -11.81 0.05
N SER A 63 12.47 -11.61 -1.13
CA SER A 63 12.30 -10.39 -1.94
C SER A 63 10.85 -10.26 -2.43
N THR A 64 10.37 -9.02 -2.59
CA THR A 64 8.99 -8.71 -3.03
C THR A 64 8.56 -9.50 -4.27
N GLU A 65 9.41 -9.56 -5.31
CA GLU A 65 9.13 -10.30 -6.55
C GLU A 65 8.89 -11.80 -6.34
N GLN A 66 9.60 -12.41 -5.39
CA GLN A 66 9.46 -13.83 -5.06
C GLN A 66 8.17 -14.13 -4.31
N LEU A 67 7.58 -13.11 -3.68
CA LEU A 67 6.38 -13.23 -2.87
C LEU A 67 5.10 -12.99 -3.68
N LEU A 68 5.17 -12.32 -4.84
CA LEU A 68 4.01 -11.97 -5.66
C LEU A 68 3.10 -13.16 -6.00
N PRO A 69 3.60 -14.35 -6.41
CA PRO A 69 2.72 -15.48 -6.69
C PRO A 69 1.98 -16.00 -5.45
N ASN A 70 2.61 -15.93 -4.28
CA ASN A 70 2.01 -16.33 -3.01
C ASN A 70 0.98 -15.29 -2.55
N LEU A 71 1.28 -14.00 -2.73
CA LEU A 71 0.36 -12.90 -2.44
C LEU A 71 -0.91 -12.97 -3.30
N CYS A 72 -0.81 -13.43 -4.55
CA CYS A 72 -1.99 -13.66 -5.40
C CYS A 72 -2.96 -14.67 -4.78
N HIS A 73 -2.44 -15.77 -4.24
CA HIS A 73 -3.25 -16.77 -3.56
C HIS A 73 -3.85 -16.21 -2.26
N GLN A 74 -3.02 -15.57 -1.43
CA GLN A 74 -3.48 -14.94 -0.19
C GLN A 74 -4.54 -13.86 -0.42
N TYR A 75 -4.45 -13.12 -1.51
CA TYR A 75 -5.44 -12.10 -1.88
C TYR A 75 -6.77 -12.74 -2.27
N LYS A 76 -6.72 -13.85 -3.02
CA LYS A 76 -7.91 -14.61 -3.41
C LYS A 76 -8.59 -15.31 -2.23
N ASP A 77 -7.84 -15.64 -1.19
CA ASP A 77 -8.40 -16.31 -0.01
C ASP A 77 -8.83 -15.30 1.07
N GLY A 78 -8.08 -14.20 1.24
CA GLY A 78 -8.26 -13.23 2.31
C GLY A 78 -9.18 -12.04 1.99
N VAL A 79 -9.40 -11.71 0.70
CA VAL A 79 -10.26 -10.60 0.29
C VAL A 79 -11.58 -11.12 -0.26
N ALA A 80 -12.69 -10.62 0.28
CA ALA A 80 -14.04 -11.00 -0.15
C ALA A 80 -14.23 -10.80 -1.66
N ALA A 81 -14.89 -11.75 -2.32
CA ALA A 81 -15.04 -11.73 -3.78
C ALA A 81 -15.73 -10.46 -4.31
N CYS A 82 -16.69 -9.90 -3.55
CA CYS A 82 -17.36 -8.65 -3.91
C CYS A 82 -16.45 -7.42 -3.87
N ASP A 83 -15.41 -7.43 -3.05
CA ASP A 83 -14.47 -6.32 -2.83
C ASP A 83 -13.17 -6.46 -3.64
N ARG A 84 -13.02 -7.59 -4.32
CA ARG A 84 -11.82 -7.91 -5.09
C ARG A 84 -11.76 -7.11 -6.38
N ILE A 85 -10.55 -6.72 -6.76
CA ILE A 85 -10.21 -6.21 -8.09
C ILE A 85 -9.32 -7.21 -8.83
N ASP A 86 -9.06 -6.96 -10.11
CA ASP A 86 -8.16 -7.82 -10.88
C ASP A 86 -6.77 -7.89 -10.25
N TRP A 87 -6.13 -9.06 -10.31
CA TRP A 87 -4.84 -9.25 -9.65
C TRP A 87 -3.76 -8.35 -10.24
N ALA A 88 -3.73 -8.09 -11.55
CA ALA A 88 -2.72 -7.21 -12.14
C ALA A 88 -2.82 -5.78 -11.58
N GLU A 89 -4.03 -5.34 -11.22
CA GLU A 89 -4.26 -4.06 -10.55
C GLU A 89 -3.95 -4.12 -9.06
N ALA A 90 -4.33 -5.22 -8.40
CA ALA A 90 -4.01 -5.44 -7.00
C ALA A 90 -2.50 -5.48 -6.73
N GLU A 91 -1.74 -6.10 -7.62
CA GLU A 91 -0.28 -6.21 -7.57
C GLU A 91 0.40 -4.84 -7.59
N MET A 92 -0.08 -3.92 -8.42
CA MET A 92 0.43 -2.54 -8.46
C MET A 92 0.19 -1.82 -7.13
N ILE A 93 -0.98 -2.00 -6.54
CA ILE A 93 -1.33 -1.38 -5.25
C ILE A 93 -0.50 -1.99 -4.12
N VAL A 94 -0.39 -3.32 -4.06
CA VAL A 94 0.41 -4.02 -3.05
C VAL A 94 1.88 -3.57 -3.14
N SER A 95 2.45 -3.55 -4.33
CA SER A 95 3.83 -3.10 -4.55
C SER A 95 4.03 -1.64 -4.11
N ALA A 96 3.08 -0.75 -4.43
CA ALA A 96 3.13 0.65 -4.02
C ALA A 96 3.03 0.82 -2.50
N THR A 97 2.20 0.02 -1.82
CA THR A 97 2.11 0.04 -0.35
C THR A 97 3.40 -0.43 0.30
N TRP A 98 4.05 -1.46 -0.23
CA TRP A 98 5.28 -2.01 0.32
C TRP A 98 6.46 -1.04 0.13
N ALA A 99 6.63 -0.49 -1.08
CA ALA A 99 7.65 0.52 -1.35
C ALA A 99 7.55 1.71 -0.38
N ARG A 100 6.33 2.18 -0.10
CA ARG A 100 6.08 3.26 0.85
C ARG A 100 6.48 2.92 2.28
N LEU A 101 6.24 1.67 2.72
CA LEU A 101 6.65 1.21 4.06
C LEU A 101 8.17 1.05 4.17
N GLU A 102 8.81 0.57 3.11
CA GLU A 102 10.27 0.46 3.01
C GLU A 102 10.94 1.84 3.06
N ASP A 103 10.40 2.83 2.33
CA ASP A 103 10.86 4.22 2.37
C ASP A 103 10.70 4.82 3.77
N ALA A 104 9.56 4.59 4.43
CA ALA A 104 9.30 5.06 5.78
C ALA A 104 10.24 4.43 6.82
N ASP A 105 10.55 3.13 6.68
CA ASP A 105 11.50 2.40 7.54
C ASP A 105 12.95 2.88 7.32
N SER A 106 13.32 3.11 6.06
CA SER A 106 14.64 3.62 5.68
C SER A 106 14.86 5.05 6.21
N ALA A 107 13.88 5.94 6.04
CA ALA A 107 13.94 7.30 6.56
C ALA A 107 14.08 7.32 8.09
N ARG A 108 13.43 6.39 8.81
CA ARG A 108 13.57 6.26 10.27
C ARG A 108 14.98 5.85 10.68
N THR A 109 15.61 4.92 9.94
CA THR A 109 16.96 4.46 10.22
C THR A 109 17.97 5.59 9.99
N ALA A 110 17.77 6.40 8.95
CA ALA A 110 18.62 7.55 8.65
C ALA A 110 18.54 8.68 9.71
N VAL A 111 17.39 8.89 10.34
CA VAL A 111 17.22 9.91 11.41
C VAL A 111 17.85 9.50 12.75
N ARG A 112 18.22 8.22 12.91
CA ARG A 112 18.84 7.69 14.14
C ARG A 112 20.37 7.71 14.13
N LEU A 113 20.99 8.11 13.02
CA LEU A 113 22.45 8.26 12.85
C LEU A 113 22.83 9.75 12.86
#